data_AF-A0A2M7WWV3-F1
#
_entry.id   AF-A0A2M7WWV3-F1
#
_cell.length_a   1.000
_cell.length_b   1.000
_cell.length_c   1.000
_cell.angle_alpha   90.00
_cell.angle_beta   90.00
_cell.angle_gamma   90.00
#
_symmetry.space_group_name_H-M   'P 1'
#
loop_
_entity.id
_entity.type
_entity.pdbx_description
1 polymer ?
#
loop_
_entity_poly.entity_id
_entity_poly.type
_entity_poly.pdbx_seq_one_letter_code
_entity_poly.pdbx_strand_id
1 'polypeptide(L)'
;HFDASLYAKLLRAYAEARGVRRSEGKVVDVGVRAEDGFLSGVTLADGRVLEADLFIDCSGFRGLLIEGALKTGYEDWSHWLPCDRAVAVPCAHGAALSPYTRSTAHAAGWQWRIPLQHRMGNGLVYCSQFSSDDAAANVLLDHLEGAPLAEPRFLRFTTGRRKQFWHRNCVAIGLASGFLEPLESTSIHLIQSAISRLLALFPDRDFDPIVAREYNRITELEYARVRDFIILHYHANQRDDAPLWRYTRNMPIPEPLQTKIDHFRRHGRLVAEVLELFQNPSWLAIFIGQEVWPERYDPLVDMRSDIDAARLLSGLHRVIAESVQVMPTHQQYIERHCRARA
;
A
#
# COMPACT_ATOMS: atom_id res chain seq x y z
N HIS A 1 11.82 8.12 5.78
CA HIS A 1 10.46 7.85 6.28
C HIS A 1 9.96 9.01 7.12
N PHE A 2 8.64 9.12 7.36
CA PHE A 2 8.03 10.21 8.12
C PHE A 2 6.85 9.71 8.97
N ASP A 3 6.44 10.52 9.95
CA ASP A 3 5.25 10.26 10.76
C ASP A 3 4.00 10.78 10.04
N ALA A 4 3.06 9.88 9.73
CA ALA A 4 1.86 10.21 8.99
C ALA A 4 0.94 11.20 9.72
N SER A 5 0.91 11.20 11.06
CA SER A 5 0.13 12.16 11.84
C SER A 5 0.74 13.56 11.80
N LEU A 6 2.07 13.67 11.83
CA LEU A 6 2.74 14.96 11.64
C LEU A 6 2.56 15.47 10.20
N TYR A 7 2.66 14.58 9.21
CA TYR A 7 2.40 14.94 7.82
C TYR A 7 0.95 15.42 7.59
N ALA A 8 -0.03 14.76 8.21
CA ALA A 8 -1.43 15.21 8.16
C ALA A 8 -1.62 16.60 8.79
N LYS A 9 -0.96 16.90 9.93
CA LYS A 9 -1.00 18.25 10.54
C LYS A 9 -0.40 19.31 9.61
N LEU A 10 0.72 19.00 8.95
CA LEU A 10 1.36 19.88 7.97
C LEU A 10 0.41 20.17 6.80
N LEU A 11 -0.17 19.13 6.18
CA LEU A 11 -1.09 19.28 5.05
C LEU A 11 -2.37 20.03 5.45
N ARG A 12 -2.88 19.82 6.67
CA ARG A 12 -4.01 20.59 7.20
C ARG A 12 -3.70 22.08 7.24
N ALA A 13 -2.58 22.46 7.86
CA ALA A 13 -2.19 23.87 7.94
C ALA A 13 -2.01 24.49 6.55
N TYR A 14 -1.42 23.73 5.62
CA TYR A 14 -1.25 24.14 4.23
C TYR A 14 -2.60 24.37 3.50
N ALA A 15 -3.59 23.52 3.74
CA ALA A 15 -4.91 23.57 3.12
C ALA A 15 -5.80 24.66 3.73
N GLU A 16 -5.81 24.82 5.05
CA GLU A 16 -6.58 25.87 5.75
C GLU A 16 -6.10 27.27 5.34
N ALA A 17 -4.79 27.45 5.16
CA ALA A 17 -4.21 28.69 4.63
C ALA A 17 -4.65 29.01 3.17
N ARG A 18 -5.24 28.04 2.46
CA ARG A 18 -5.78 28.18 1.09
C ARG A 18 -7.30 28.20 1.05
N GLY A 19 -7.95 28.41 2.19
CA GLY A 19 -9.39 28.60 2.27
C GLY A 19 -10.20 27.32 2.50
N VAL A 20 -9.56 26.16 2.71
CA VAL A 20 -10.29 24.97 3.16
C VAL A 20 -10.87 25.25 4.56
N ARG A 21 -12.20 25.13 4.68
CA ARG A 21 -12.89 25.29 5.96
C ARG A 21 -12.93 23.98 6.70
N ARG A 22 -12.52 24.01 7.96
CA ARG A 22 -12.56 22.85 8.84
C ARG A 22 -13.78 22.89 9.75
N SER A 23 -14.59 21.84 9.68
CA SER A 23 -15.70 21.59 10.59
C SER A 23 -15.39 20.35 11.42
N GLU A 24 -15.30 20.50 12.74
CA GLU A 24 -15.23 19.36 13.66
C GLU A 24 -16.64 18.91 14.06
N GLY A 25 -16.88 17.61 14.03
CA GLY A 25 -18.12 17.00 14.47
C GLY A 25 -18.17 15.52 14.07
N LYS A 26 -18.90 14.71 14.84
CA LYS A 26 -19.19 13.33 14.47
C LYS A 26 -20.38 13.34 13.51
N VAL A 27 -20.21 12.78 12.32
CA VAL A 27 -21.35 12.53 11.41
C VAL A 27 -22.22 11.42 12.00
N VAL A 28 -23.52 11.69 12.13
CA VAL A 28 -24.53 10.78 12.70
C VAL A 28 -25.53 10.30 11.66
N ASP A 29 -25.75 11.07 10.59
CA ASP A 29 -26.66 10.72 9.51
C ASP A 29 -26.15 11.28 8.16
N VAL A 30 -26.57 10.64 7.06
CA VAL A 30 -26.19 11.00 5.70
C VAL A 30 -27.45 11.07 4.85
N GLY A 31 -27.78 12.27 4.37
CA GLY A 31 -28.93 12.50 3.51
C GLY A 31 -28.71 11.94 2.11
N VAL A 32 -29.62 11.08 1.66
CA VAL A 32 -29.66 10.55 0.30
C VAL A 32 -30.97 10.99 -0.35
N ARG A 33 -30.89 11.65 -1.49
CA ARG A 33 -32.02 12.15 -2.25
C ARG A 33 -32.82 10.99 -2.85
N ALA A 34 -34.14 11.02 -2.70
CA ALA A 34 -34.99 9.91 -3.12
C ALA A 34 -35.15 9.82 -4.64
N GLU A 35 -35.05 10.96 -5.33
CA GLU A 35 -35.28 11.08 -6.77
C GLU A 35 -34.16 10.50 -7.63
N ASP A 36 -32.89 10.65 -7.20
CA ASP A 36 -31.71 10.26 -7.99
C ASP A 36 -30.64 9.49 -7.20
N GLY A 37 -30.81 9.41 -5.87
CA GLY A 37 -29.90 8.70 -4.96
C GLY A 37 -28.61 9.45 -4.65
N PHE A 38 -28.48 10.73 -5.01
CA PHE A 38 -27.32 11.55 -4.71
C PHE A 38 -27.29 11.90 -3.22
N LEU A 39 -26.09 12.15 -2.69
CA LEU A 39 -25.95 12.69 -1.34
C LEU A 39 -26.39 14.15 -1.33
N SER A 40 -27.26 14.53 -0.39
CA SER A 40 -27.65 15.93 -0.17
C SER A 40 -26.81 16.60 0.91
N GLY A 41 -26.39 15.86 1.93
CA GLY A 41 -25.62 16.40 3.04
C GLY A 41 -25.26 15.38 4.11
N VAL A 42 -24.45 15.82 5.07
CA VAL A 42 -24.11 15.06 6.28
C VAL A 42 -24.60 15.80 7.51
N THR A 43 -25.28 15.09 8.41
CA THR A 43 -25.76 15.65 9.68
C THR A 43 -24.75 15.34 10.77
N LEU A 44 -24.29 16.37 11.47
CA LEU A 44 -23.39 16.26 12.61
C LEU A 44 -24.18 16.00 13.90
N ALA A 45 -23.51 15.42 14.91
CA ALA A 45 -24.12 15.13 16.21
C ALA A 45 -24.69 16.35 16.94
N ASP A 46 -24.24 17.56 16.59
CA ASP A 46 -24.75 18.82 17.12
C ASP A 46 -25.92 19.41 16.32
N GLY A 47 -26.45 18.67 15.34
CA GLY A 47 -27.59 19.04 14.52
C GLY A 47 -27.27 19.88 13.28
N ARG A 48 -26.01 20.33 13.10
CA ARG A 48 -25.62 21.02 11.86
C ARG A 48 -25.68 20.07 10.67
N VAL A 49 -26.20 20.57 9.56
CA VAL A 49 -26.19 19.87 8.27
C VAL A 49 -25.17 20.54 7.35
N LEU A 50 -24.27 19.75 6.77
CA LEU A 50 -23.29 20.21 5.79
C LEU A 50 -23.66 19.65 4.42
N GLU A 51 -24.00 20.55 3.50
CA GLU A 51 -24.37 20.24 2.11
C GLU A 51 -23.18 20.48 1.17
N ALA A 52 -23.11 19.72 0.09
CA ALA A 52 -22.09 19.86 -0.95
C ALA A 52 -22.58 19.31 -2.29
N ASP A 53 -22.01 19.81 -3.37
CA ASP A 53 -22.24 19.24 -4.71
C ASP A 53 -21.53 17.88 -4.83
N LEU A 54 -20.26 17.79 -4.42
CA LEU A 54 -19.40 16.61 -4.46
C LEU A 54 -18.89 16.25 -3.06
N PHE A 55 -18.99 14.97 -2.69
CA PHE A 55 -18.50 14.42 -1.44
C PHE A 55 -17.26 13.54 -1.67
N ILE A 56 -16.21 13.75 -0.88
CA ILE A 56 -15.02 12.90 -0.87
C ILE A 56 -15.01 12.08 0.41
N ASP A 57 -15.21 10.77 0.29
CA ASP A 57 -15.20 9.86 1.44
C ASP A 57 -13.77 9.48 1.81
N CYS A 58 -13.27 10.08 2.88
CA CYS A 58 -12.00 9.74 3.53
C CYS A 58 -12.20 9.16 4.94
N SER A 59 -13.37 8.58 5.23
CA SER A 59 -13.79 8.14 6.58
C SER A 59 -13.10 6.86 7.09
N GLY A 60 -12.06 6.39 6.41
CA GLY A 60 -11.35 5.18 6.76
C GLY A 60 -12.07 3.90 6.29
N PHE A 61 -11.73 2.77 6.90
CA PHE A 61 -12.37 1.47 6.62
C PHE A 61 -13.90 1.47 6.71
N ARG A 62 -14.47 2.42 7.46
CA ARG A 62 -15.91 2.56 7.62
C ARG A 62 -16.63 2.86 6.31
N GLY A 63 -15.98 3.56 5.37
CA GLY A 63 -16.61 3.97 4.10
C GLY A 63 -17.98 4.61 4.33
N LEU A 64 -18.07 5.55 5.27
CA LEU A 64 -19.31 6.09 5.81
C LEU A 64 -20.29 6.54 4.73
N LEU A 65 -19.79 7.14 3.65
CA LEU A 65 -20.62 7.65 2.56
C LEU A 65 -20.75 6.58 1.46
N ILE A 66 -19.61 6.10 0.94
CA ILE A 66 -19.58 5.23 -0.24
C ILE A 66 -20.19 3.84 0.00
N GLU A 67 -20.06 3.33 1.23
CA GLU A 67 -20.63 2.05 1.65
C GLU A 67 -21.80 2.27 2.60
N GLY A 68 -21.61 3.10 3.64
CA GLY A 68 -22.62 3.32 4.66
C GLY A 68 -23.94 3.86 4.10
N ALA A 69 -23.88 4.90 3.26
CA ALA A 69 -25.06 5.50 2.65
C ALA A 69 -25.37 4.92 1.25
N LEU A 70 -24.35 4.81 0.38
CA LEU A 70 -24.54 4.46 -1.04
C LEU A 70 -24.48 2.97 -1.35
N LYS A 71 -24.08 2.11 -0.40
CA LYS A 71 -24.13 0.64 -0.52
C LYS A 71 -23.43 0.10 -1.76
N THR A 72 -22.30 0.70 -2.16
CA THR A 72 -21.54 0.27 -3.35
C THR A 72 -20.98 -1.14 -3.25
N GLY A 73 -20.80 -1.67 -2.03
CA GLY A 73 -20.33 -3.01 -1.77
C GLY A 73 -18.80 -3.11 -1.80
N TYR A 74 -18.31 -4.26 -1.34
CA TYR A 74 -16.89 -4.58 -1.22
C TYR A 74 -16.56 -5.86 -1.97
N GLU A 75 -15.39 -5.90 -2.59
CA GLU A 75 -14.78 -7.09 -3.14
C GLU A 75 -13.69 -7.56 -2.19
N ASP A 76 -13.87 -8.75 -1.63
CA ASP A 76 -12.97 -9.36 -0.65
C ASP A 76 -11.88 -10.17 -1.37
N TRP A 77 -10.62 -9.86 -1.06
CA TRP A 77 -9.43 -10.51 -1.60
C TRP A 77 -8.66 -11.33 -0.56
N SER A 78 -9.26 -11.63 0.59
CA SER A 78 -8.63 -12.39 1.67
C SER A 78 -8.25 -13.82 1.27
N HIS A 79 -8.86 -14.36 0.22
CA HIS A 79 -8.47 -15.67 -0.35
C HIS A 79 -7.12 -15.64 -1.08
N TRP A 80 -6.61 -14.46 -1.44
CA TRP A 80 -5.27 -14.25 -1.99
C TRP A 80 -4.31 -13.62 -0.99
N LEU A 81 -4.81 -12.73 -0.15
CA LEU A 81 -4.04 -11.97 0.84
C LEU A 81 -4.68 -12.17 2.23
N PRO A 82 -4.41 -13.31 2.89
CA PRO A 82 -5.19 -13.79 4.04
C PRO A 82 -4.88 -13.10 5.36
N CYS A 83 -3.86 -12.26 5.43
CA CYS A 83 -3.61 -11.44 6.60
C CYS A 83 -4.75 -10.41 6.75
N ASP A 84 -5.34 -10.36 7.95
CA ASP A 84 -6.54 -9.58 8.26
C ASP A 84 -6.38 -8.75 9.55
N ARG A 85 -5.21 -8.84 10.17
CA ARG A 85 -4.87 -8.14 11.41
C ARG A 85 -3.50 -7.52 11.36
N ALA A 86 -3.34 -6.48 12.18
CA ALA A 86 -2.03 -5.96 12.51
C ALA A 86 -1.96 -5.55 13.97
N VAL A 87 -0.78 -5.71 14.57
CA VAL A 87 -0.43 -5.11 15.85
C VAL A 87 0.74 -4.17 15.64
N ALA A 88 0.67 -2.94 16.15
CA ALA A 88 1.71 -1.93 15.96
C ALA A 88 2.24 -1.41 17.29
N VAL A 89 3.56 -1.29 17.40
CA VAL A 89 4.27 -0.80 18.58
C VAL A 89 5.44 0.10 18.15
N PRO A 90 5.45 1.40 18.51
CA PRO A 90 6.66 2.20 18.39
C PRO A 90 7.69 1.75 19.43
N CYS A 91 8.97 1.76 19.08
CA CYS A 91 10.05 1.52 20.04
C CYS A 91 11.15 2.57 19.92
N ALA A 92 11.98 2.68 20.97
CA ALA A 92 13.21 3.45 20.92
C ALA A 92 14.14 2.93 19.81
N HIS A 93 15.06 3.77 19.36
CA HIS A 93 16.06 3.36 18.37
C HIS A 93 17.00 2.28 18.92
N GLY A 94 17.36 1.33 18.06
CA GLY A 94 18.57 0.53 18.24
C GLY A 94 19.83 1.32 17.87
N ALA A 95 20.93 0.62 17.60
CA ALA A 95 22.25 1.24 17.43
C ALA A 95 22.44 2.08 16.16
N ALA A 96 21.72 1.81 15.06
CA ALA A 96 21.90 2.53 13.79
C ALA A 96 20.59 2.72 13.01
N LEU A 97 20.41 3.90 12.39
CA LEU A 97 19.30 4.16 11.47
C LEU A 97 19.56 3.51 10.10
N SER A 98 18.77 2.48 9.77
CA SER A 98 18.80 1.86 8.45
C SER A 98 18.13 2.77 7.38
N PRO A 99 18.68 2.87 6.15
CA PRO A 99 18.12 3.70 5.08
C PRO A 99 16.97 3.04 4.30
N TYR A 100 16.31 2.03 4.87
CA TYR A 100 15.29 1.23 4.21
C TYR A 100 14.21 0.76 5.20
N THR A 101 13.02 0.47 4.68
CA THR A 101 12.02 -0.34 5.40
C THR A 101 12.45 -1.79 5.36
N ARG A 102 12.31 -2.52 6.46
CA ARG A 102 12.52 -3.97 6.50
C ARG A 102 11.20 -4.67 6.69
N SER A 103 10.94 -5.65 5.83
CA SER A 103 9.82 -6.59 5.95
C SER A 103 10.38 -7.97 6.29
N THR A 104 10.05 -8.49 7.46
CA THR A 104 10.56 -9.78 7.96
C THR A 104 9.41 -10.79 8.02
N ALA A 105 9.55 -11.91 7.29
CA ALA A 105 8.57 -12.99 7.35
C ALA A 105 8.60 -13.72 8.70
N HIS A 106 7.42 -14.04 9.22
CA HIS A 106 7.16 -14.80 10.44
C HIS A 106 6.20 -15.97 10.14
N ALA A 107 5.95 -16.86 11.10
CA ALA A 107 5.14 -18.06 10.86
C ALA A 107 3.70 -17.77 10.38
N ALA A 108 3.08 -16.70 10.89
CA ALA A 108 1.68 -16.35 10.61
C ALA A 108 1.50 -14.98 9.95
N GLY A 109 2.57 -14.43 9.35
CA GLY A 109 2.53 -13.13 8.69
C GLY A 109 3.91 -12.51 8.53
N TRP A 110 4.02 -11.19 8.63
CA TRP A 110 5.29 -10.49 8.47
C TRP A 110 5.33 -9.17 9.27
N GLN A 111 6.52 -8.75 9.64
CA GLN A 111 6.77 -7.56 10.44
C GLN A 111 7.38 -6.46 9.59
N TRP A 112 6.81 -5.26 9.64
CA TRP A 112 7.48 -4.06 9.14
C TRP A 112 8.35 -3.43 10.23
N ARG A 113 9.45 -2.82 9.78
CA ARG A 113 10.30 -1.93 10.58
C ARG A 113 10.64 -0.70 9.74
N ILE A 114 10.23 0.47 10.24
CA ILE A 114 10.31 1.75 9.53
C ILE A 114 11.10 2.74 10.41
N PRO A 115 12.36 3.06 10.05
CA PRO A 115 13.18 4.02 10.78
C PRO A 115 12.70 5.47 10.57
N LEU A 116 12.30 6.15 11.65
CA LEU A 116 12.07 7.60 11.70
C LEU A 116 13.23 8.27 12.47
N GLN A 117 13.24 9.59 12.62
CA GLN A 117 14.30 10.28 13.38
C GLN A 117 14.13 10.22 14.90
N HIS A 118 12.91 10.03 15.41
CA HIS A 118 12.59 10.11 16.83
C HIS A 118 12.16 8.77 17.46
N ARG A 119 11.92 7.74 16.62
CA ARG A 119 11.54 6.38 17.02
C ARG A 119 11.66 5.40 15.86
N MET A 120 11.58 4.11 16.17
CA MET A 120 11.29 3.07 15.20
C MET A 120 9.78 2.80 15.13
N GLY A 121 9.22 2.74 13.93
CA GLY A 121 7.86 2.26 13.71
C GLY A 121 7.89 0.75 13.42
N ASN A 122 7.22 -0.05 14.25
CA ASN A 122 7.12 -1.49 14.05
C ASN A 122 5.66 -1.93 14.04
N GLY A 123 5.39 -3.00 13.31
CA GLY A 123 4.15 -3.73 13.43
C GLY A 123 4.23 -5.07 12.75
N LEU A 124 3.41 -6.00 13.22
CA LEU A 124 3.25 -7.34 12.67
C LEU A 124 1.89 -7.39 11.99
N VAL A 125 1.88 -7.64 10.68
CA VAL A 125 0.70 -8.03 9.92
C VAL A 125 0.57 -9.55 10.02
N TYR A 126 -0.61 -10.06 10.38
CA TYR A 126 -0.81 -11.49 10.59
C TYR A 126 -2.21 -11.97 10.18
N CYS A 127 -2.30 -13.26 9.93
CA CYS A 127 -3.54 -13.95 9.62
C CYS A 127 -4.14 -14.55 10.88
N SER A 128 -5.35 -14.10 11.24
CA SER A 128 -6.04 -14.50 12.46
C SER A 128 -6.41 -15.98 12.52
N GLN A 129 -6.45 -16.67 11.37
CA GLN A 129 -6.65 -18.11 11.31
C GLN A 129 -5.42 -18.90 11.80
N PHE A 130 -4.24 -18.28 11.80
CA PHE A 130 -2.97 -18.93 12.13
C PHE A 130 -2.26 -18.35 13.37
N SER A 131 -2.77 -17.25 13.94
CA SER A 131 -2.22 -16.65 15.17
C SER A 131 -3.26 -15.84 15.94
N SER A 132 -3.22 -15.92 17.27
CA SER A 132 -4.03 -15.07 18.16
C SER A 132 -3.41 -13.69 18.33
N ASP A 133 -4.23 -12.73 18.77
CA ASP A 133 -3.78 -11.36 19.05
C ASP A 133 -2.62 -11.35 20.09
N ASP A 134 -2.70 -12.16 21.15
CA ASP A 134 -1.64 -12.27 22.16
C ASP A 134 -0.34 -12.87 21.62
N ALA A 135 -0.44 -13.95 20.82
CA ALA A 135 0.72 -14.59 20.22
C ALA A 135 1.43 -13.64 19.23
N ALA A 136 0.66 -12.92 18.42
CA ALA A 136 1.17 -11.92 17.50
C ALA A 136 1.86 -10.76 18.22
N ALA A 137 1.29 -10.28 19.34
CA ALA A 137 1.91 -9.24 20.16
C ALA A 137 3.24 -9.69 20.78
N ASN A 138 3.30 -10.91 21.32
CA ASN A 138 4.54 -11.46 21.87
C ASN A 138 5.64 -11.54 20.79
N VAL A 139 5.32 -12.07 19.61
CA VAL A 139 6.26 -12.11 18.48
C VAL A 139 6.78 -10.70 18.14
N LEU A 140 5.89 -9.70 18.06
CA LEU A 140 6.32 -8.33 17.77
C LEU A 140 7.24 -7.77 18.85
N LEU A 141 6.88 -7.93 20.13
CA LEU A 141 7.62 -7.40 21.27
C LEU A 141 9.02 -8.03 21.39
N ASP A 142 9.13 -9.34 21.17
CA ASP A 142 10.40 -10.07 21.19
C ASP A 142 11.38 -9.63 20.09
N HIS A 143 10.87 -9.01 19.02
CA HIS A 143 11.65 -8.59 17.86
C HIS A 143 11.79 -7.06 17.71
N LEU A 144 11.53 -6.30 18.78
CA LEU A 144 11.82 -4.86 18.83
C LEU A 144 13.33 -4.63 18.98
N GLU A 145 13.84 -3.59 18.32
CA GLU A 145 15.26 -3.19 18.45
C GLU A 145 15.55 -2.35 19.70
N GLY A 146 14.51 -1.93 20.41
CA GLY A 146 14.62 -1.09 21.59
C GLY A 146 13.37 -1.17 22.45
N ALA A 147 13.38 -0.47 23.58
CA ALA A 147 12.27 -0.48 24.52
C ALA A 147 10.97 0.03 23.86
N PRO A 148 9.82 -0.61 24.10
CA PRO A 148 8.53 -0.14 23.59
C PRO A 148 8.23 1.25 24.16
N LEU A 149 7.65 2.12 23.32
CA LEU A 149 7.28 3.49 23.68
C LEU A 149 5.77 3.66 23.88
N ALA A 150 4.99 2.61 23.61
CA ALA A 150 3.56 2.57 23.83
C ALA A 150 3.08 1.11 23.88
N GLU A 151 1.87 0.92 24.39
CA GLU A 151 1.20 -0.37 24.38
C GLU A 151 0.88 -0.85 22.95
N PRO A 152 0.80 -2.18 22.72
CA PRO A 152 0.38 -2.75 21.45
C PRO A 152 -0.99 -2.25 20.99
N ARG A 153 -1.03 -1.67 19.78
CA ARG A 153 -2.28 -1.24 19.14
C ARG A 153 -2.71 -2.24 18.09
N PHE A 154 -3.83 -2.91 18.33
CA PHE A 154 -4.43 -3.85 17.40
C PHE A 154 -5.31 -3.17 16.35
N LEU A 155 -5.27 -3.70 15.14
CA LEU A 155 -5.99 -3.26 13.96
C LEU A 155 -6.59 -4.50 13.29
N ARG A 156 -7.82 -4.36 12.80
CA ARG A 156 -8.50 -5.37 11.98
C ARG A 156 -8.85 -4.73 10.65
N PHE A 157 -8.71 -5.49 9.58
CA PHE A 157 -9.01 -5.03 8.23
C PHE A 157 -9.44 -6.20 7.35
N THR A 158 -10.05 -5.87 6.21
CA THR A 158 -10.37 -6.83 5.16
C THR A 158 -9.63 -6.38 3.91
N THR A 159 -8.74 -7.23 3.41
CA THR A 159 -8.00 -6.92 2.18
C THR A 159 -8.94 -6.95 0.99
N GLY A 160 -8.91 -5.90 0.16
CA GLY A 160 -9.85 -5.75 -0.94
C GLY A 160 -10.10 -4.31 -1.34
N ARG A 161 -11.22 -4.08 -2.03
CA ARG A 161 -11.61 -2.77 -2.55
C ARG A 161 -13.12 -2.60 -2.60
N ARG A 162 -13.59 -1.36 -2.74
CA ARG A 162 -14.97 -1.07 -3.13
C ARG A 162 -15.23 -1.56 -4.55
N LYS A 163 -16.45 -2.04 -4.81
CA LYS A 163 -16.88 -2.37 -6.18
C LYS A 163 -17.00 -1.12 -7.04
N GLN A 164 -17.35 0.01 -6.44
CA GLN A 164 -17.33 1.33 -7.08
C GLN A 164 -16.61 2.34 -6.18
N PHE A 165 -15.57 2.97 -6.72
CA PHE A 165 -14.78 4.00 -6.06
C PHE A 165 -15.42 5.38 -6.19
N TRP A 166 -16.10 5.62 -7.31
CA TRP A 166 -16.95 6.77 -7.55
C TRP A 166 -18.37 6.27 -7.80
N HIS A 167 -19.33 6.72 -7.00
CA HIS A 167 -20.75 6.51 -7.23
C HIS A 167 -21.55 7.80 -7.03
N ARG A 168 -22.29 8.23 -8.06
CA ARG A 168 -23.04 9.50 -8.08
C ARG A 168 -22.13 10.69 -7.74
N ASN A 169 -22.47 11.49 -6.73
CA ASN A 169 -21.63 12.60 -6.27
C ASN A 169 -20.72 12.23 -5.09
N CYS A 170 -20.31 10.96 -4.95
CA CYS A 170 -19.40 10.52 -3.91
C CYS A 170 -18.18 9.80 -4.51
N VAL A 171 -16.99 10.22 -4.09
CA VAL A 171 -15.71 9.58 -4.47
C VAL A 171 -14.98 9.12 -3.21
N ALA A 172 -14.70 7.83 -3.11
CA ALA A 172 -13.93 7.25 -2.03
C ALA A 172 -12.42 7.36 -2.29
N ILE A 173 -11.68 7.88 -1.31
CA ILE A 173 -10.23 8.03 -1.36
C ILE A 173 -9.61 7.57 -0.05
N GLY A 174 -8.55 6.76 -0.16
CA GLY A 174 -7.83 6.20 0.99
C GLY A 174 -8.45 4.91 1.49
N LEU A 175 -8.54 4.72 2.81
CA LEU A 175 -9.04 3.43 3.33
C LEU A 175 -10.55 3.23 3.09
N ALA A 176 -11.28 4.27 2.67
CA ALA A 176 -12.68 4.16 2.27
C ALA A 176 -12.85 3.46 0.90
N SER A 177 -11.87 3.60 0.00
CA SER A 177 -11.88 2.97 -1.32
C SER A 177 -11.45 1.51 -1.29
N GLY A 178 -10.61 1.12 -0.33
CA GLY A 178 -10.06 -0.23 -0.25
C GLY A 178 -8.75 -0.25 0.51
N PHE A 179 -8.28 -1.45 0.83
CA PHE A 179 -7.02 -1.63 1.55
C PHE A 179 -6.31 -2.90 1.10
N LEU A 180 -5.00 -2.75 0.94
CA LEU A 180 -4.04 -3.81 0.73
C LEU A 180 -2.99 -3.67 1.84
N GLU A 181 -2.50 -4.78 2.35
CA GLU A 181 -1.47 -4.76 3.38
C GLU A 181 -0.21 -3.98 2.92
N PRO A 182 0.50 -3.29 3.83
CA PRO A 182 1.51 -2.30 3.45
C PRO A 182 2.87 -2.92 3.10
N LEU A 183 2.90 -4.15 2.55
CA LEU A 183 4.14 -4.86 2.23
C LEU A 183 5.02 -4.07 1.24
N GLU A 184 4.36 -3.33 0.35
CA GLU A 184 4.99 -2.51 -0.70
C GLU A 184 4.68 -1.01 -0.56
N SER A 185 4.33 -0.55 0.66
CA SER A 185 4.15 0.88 0.99
C SER A 185 3.19 1.66 0.08
N THR A 186 2.10 1.03 -0.39
CA THR A 186 1.28 1.55 -1.50
C THR A 186 0.15 2.51 -1.11
N SER A 187 -0.32 2.52 0.13
CA SER A 187 -1.57 3.23 0.49
C SER A 187 -1.53 4.73 0.22
N ILE A 188 -0.42 5.42 0.52
CA ILE A 188 -0.29 6.86 0.27
C ILE A 188 -0.19 7.15 -1.24
N HIS A 189 0.49 6.28 -2.00
CA HIS A 189 0.53 6.39 -3.45
C HIS A 189 -0.88 6.29 -4.05
N LEU A 190 -1.67 5.30 -3.63
CA LEU A 190 -3.06 5.13 -4.10
C LEU A 190 -3.92 6.35 -3.78
N ILE A 191 -3.72 7.01 -2.63
CA ILE A 191 -4.38 8.29 -2.32
C ILE A 191 -4.00 9.38 -3.33
N GLN A 192 -2.70 9.54 -3.63
CA GLN A 192 -2.22 10.56 -4.57
C GLN A 192 -2.69 10.31 -6.00
N SER A 193 -2.65 9.05 -6.43
CA SER A 193 -3.15 8.63 -7.75
C SER A 193 -4.65 8.87 -7.89
N ALA A 194 -5.44 8.51 -6.87
CA ALA A 194 -6.88 8.79 -6.82
C ALA A 194 -7.20 10.30 -6.90
N ILE A 195 -6.48 11.14 -6.15
CA ILE A 195 -6.64 12.61 -6.21
C ILE A 195 -6.30 13.13 -7.61
N SER A 196 -5.18 12.69 -8.20
CA SER A 196 -4.75 13.12 -9.54
C SER A 196 -5.75 12.72 -10.61
N ARG A 197 -6.29 11.49 -10.50
CA ARG A 197 -7.32 10.95 -11.39
C ARG A 197 -8.64 11.71 -11.25
N LEU A 198 -9.04 12.05 -10.02
CA LEU A 198 -10.24 12.87 -9.78
C LEU A 198 -10.09 14.25 -10.41
N LEU A 199 -8.91 14.88 -10.33
CA LEU A 199 -8.67 16.18 -10.96
C LEU A 199 -8.67 16.09 -12.50
N ALA A 200 -8.15 15.01 -13.07
CA ALA A 200 -8.16 14.77 -14.52
C ALA A 200 -9.57 14.47 -15.07
N LEU A 201 -10.43 13.91 -14.23
CA LEU A 201 -11.81 13.54 -14.52
C LEU A 201 -12.79 14.36 -13.66
N PHE A 202 -12.48 15.63 -13.40
CA PHE A 202 -13.26 16.43 -12.46
C PHE A 202 -14.66 16.68 -13.05
N PRO A 203 -15.75 16.45 -12.28
CA PRO A 203 -17.10 16.56 -12.81
C PRO A 203 -17.60 18.01 -12.77
N ASP A 204 -18.61 18.29 -13.58
CA ASP A 204 -19.54 19.39 -13.31
C ASP A 204 -20.73 18.89 -12.47
N ARG A 205 -21.79 19.70 -12.36
CA ARG A 205 -22.97 19.38 -11.55
C ARG A 205 -23.91 18.35 -12.17
N ASP A 206 -23.70 17.98 -13.44
CA ASP A 206 -24.52 16.95 -14.09
C ASP A 206 -24.01 15.55 -13.74
N PHE A 207 -22.76 15.44 -13.24
CA PHE A 207 -22.14 14.19 -12.82
C PHE A 207 -22.29 13.06 -13.86
N ASP A 208 -21.95 13.36 -15.13
CA ASP A 208 -22.10 12.41 -16.24
C ASP A 208 -21.50 11.04 -15.85
N PRO A 209 -22.31 9.96 -15.86
CA PRO A 209 -21.86 8.63 -15.51
C PRO A 209 -20.66 8.13 -16.31
N ILE A 210 -20.37 8.67 -17.50
CA ILE A 210 -19.18 8.30 -18.29
C ILE A 210 -17.88 8.61 -17.54
N VAL A 211 -17.85 9.74 -16.83
CA VAL A 211 -16.67 10.21 -16.08
C VAL A 211 -16.41 9.26 -14.90
N ALA A 212 -17.45 8.96 -14.12
CA ALA A 212 -17.36 8.02 -13.00
C ALA A 212 -16.99 6.60 -13.45
N ARG A 213 -17.50 6.14 -14.61
CA ARG A 213 -17.13 4.82 -15.18
C ARG A 213 -15.64 4.75 -15.50
N GLU A 214 -15.07 5.77 -16.14
CA GLU A 214 -13.65 5.77 -16.47
C GLU A 214 -12.77 5.89 -15.23
N TYR A 215 -13.16 6.72 -14.25
CA TYR A 215 -12.48 6.78 -12.95
C TYR A 215 -12.45 5.40 -12.29
N ASN A 216 -13.60 4.71 -12.23
CA ASN A 216 -13.71 3.38 -11.65
C ASN A 216 -12.84 2.36 -12.39
N ARG A 217 -12.87 2.33 -13.72
CA ARG A 217 -12.08 1.40 -14.55
C ARG A 217 -10.58 1.54 -14.31
N ILE A 218 -10.06 2.77 -14.30
CA ILE A 218 -8.63 3.04 -14.04
C ILE A 218 -8.26 2.65 -12.61
N THR A 219 -9.10 3.00 -11.63
CA THR A 219 -8.85 2.68 -10.21
C THR A 219 -8.86 1.18 -9.94
N GLU A 220 -9.80 0.45 -10.56
CA GLU A 220 -9.90 -1.00 -10.46
C GLU A 220 -8.66 -1.69 -11.00
N LEU A 221 -8.19 -1.28 -12.18
CA LEU A 221 -6.96 -1.81 -12.77
C LEU A 221 -5.76 -1.54 -11.86
N GLU A 222 -5.60 -0.32 -11.35
CA GLU A 222 -4.50 0.03 -10.44
C GLU A 222 -4.51 -0.86 -9.17
N TYR A 223 -5.66 -1.02 -8.52
CA TYR A 223 -5.78 -1.89 -7.34
C TYR A 223 -5.46 -3.35 -7.67
N ALA A 224 -5.93 -3.86 -8.82
CA ALA A 224 -5.62 -5.22 -9.25
C ALA A 224 -4.12 -5.43 -9.53
N ARG A 225 -3.44 -4.45 -10.15
CA ARG A 225 -1.98 -4.52 -10.40
C ARG A 225 -1.17 -4.51 -9.10
N VAL A 226 -1.56 -3.68 -8.14
CA VAL A 226 -0.92 -3.68 -6.82
C VAL A 226 -1.16 -5.00 -6.09
N ARG A 227 -2.40 -5.51 -6.10
CA ARG A 227 -2.75 -6.82 -5.53
C ARG A 227 -1.87 -7.92 -6.10
N ASP A 228 -1.78 -8.02 -7.42
CA ASP A 228 -1.02 -9.07 -8.11
C ASP A 228 0.47 -9.05 -7.71
N PHE A 229 1.05 -7.86 -7.57
CA PHE A 229 2.43 -7.70 -7.12
C PHE A 229 2.63 -8.17 -5.66
N ILE A 230 1.68 -7.85 -4.77
CA ILE A 230 1.73 -8.33 -3.37
C ILE A 230 1.55 -9.86 -3.33
N ILE A 231 0.62 -10.42 -4.12
CA ILE A 231 0.40 -11.87 -4.19
C ILE A 231 1.70 -12.60 -4.53
N LEU A 232 2.54 -12.07 -5.43
CA LEU A 232 3.79 -12.73 -5.81
C LEU A 232 4.71 -12.99 -4.60
N HIS A 233 4.75 -12.07 -3.62
CA HIS A 233 5.56 -12.21 -2.41
C HIS A 233 5.16 -13.43 -1.56
N TYR A 234 3.88 -13.77 -1.60
CA TYR A 234 3.31 -14.90 -0.90
C TYR A 234 3.31 -16.15 -1.76
N HIS A 235 2.99 -16.06 -3.05
CA HIS A 235 2.82 -17.22 -3.91
C HIS A 235 4.15 -17.88 -4.31
N ALA A 236 5.19 -17.07 -4.58
CA ALA A 236 6.50 -17.59 -4.99
C ALA A 236 7.41 -18.02 -3.82
N ASN A 237 6.90 -17.99 -2.59
CA ASN A 237 7.70 -18.28 -1.40
C ASN A 237 8.29 -19.72 -1.43
N GLN A 238 9.46 -19.90 -0.81
CA GLN A 238 10.12 -21.21 -0.64
C GLN A 238 9.97 -21.82 0.76
N ARG A 239 9.09 -21.25 1.61
CA ARG A 239 8.86 -21.72 2.97
C ARG A 239 7.87 -22.88 3.05
N ASP A 240 8.15 -23.86 3.89
CA ASP A 240 7.29 -25.00 4.21
C ASP A 240 7.01 -25.13 5.73
N ASP A 241 7.56 -24.22 6.52
CA ASP A 241 7.61 -24.27 7.98
C ASP A 241 6.29 -23.87 8.67
N ALA A 242 5.38 -23.18 7.98
CA ALA A 242 4.10 -22.75 8.55
C ALA A 242 2.89 -22.93 7.62
N PRO A 243 1.67 -23.15 8.17
CA PRO A 243 0.45 -23.32 7.39
C PRO A 243 0.14 -22.16 6.43
N LEU A 244 0.36 -20.90 6.85
CA LEU A 244 0.14 -19.72 6.02
C LEU A 244 0.96 -19.78 4.72
N TRP A 245 2.25 -20.09 4.83
CA TRP A 245 3.16 -20.13 3.68
C TRP A 245 2.86 -21.29 2.74
N ARG A 246 2.49 -22.45 3.29
CA ARG A 246 2.02 -23.60 2.49
C ARG A 246 0.71 -23.27 1.77
N TYR A 247 -0.24 -22.61 2.44
CA TYR A 247 -1.49 -22.20 1.82
C TYR A 247 -1.24 -21.23 0.66
N THR A 248 -0.52 -20.15 0.92
CA THR A 248 -0.32 -19.08 -0.08
C THR A 248 0.54 -19.51 -1.27
N ARG A 249 1.48 -20.44 -1.08
CA ARG A 249 2.21 -21.06 -2.21
C ARG A 249 1.30 -21.84 -3.15
N ASN A 250 0.26 -22.48 -2.62
CA ASN A 250 -0.60 -23.40 -3.37
C ASN A 250 -1.96 -22.80 -3.75
N MET A 251 -2.26 -21.58 -3.32
CA MET A 251 -3.54 -20.92 -3.65
C MET A 251 -3.60 -20.59 -5.15
N PRO A 252 -4.79 -20.64 -5.77
CA PRO A 252 -4.96 -20.15 -7.13
C PRO A 252 -4.70 -18.65 -7.18
N ILE A 253 -4.08 -18.18 -8.25
CA ILE A 253 -3.76 -16.76 -8.46
C ILE A 253 -4.47 -16.21 -9.70
N PRO A 254 -4.61 -14.88 -9.84
CA PRO A 254 -5.16 -14.26 -11.04
C PRO A 254 -4.38 -14.65 -12.30
N GLU A 255 -5.09 -14.90 -13.41
CA GLU A 255 -4.49 -15.24 -14.70
C GLU A 255 -3.40 -14.24 -15.15
N PRO A 256 -3.60 -12.89 -15.07
CA PRO A 256 -2.56 -11.95 -15.50
C PRO A 256 -1.25 -12.10 -14.72
N LEU A 257 -1.33 -12.43 -13.42
CA LEU A 257 -0.14 -12.70 -12.61
C LEU A 257 0.53 -14.02 -13.01
N GLN A 258 -0.25 -15.08 -13.24
CA GLN A 258 0.28 -16.36 -13.72
C GLN A 258 1.01 -16.19 -15.06
N THR A 259 0.43 -15.44 -15.99
CA THR A 259 1.07 -15.12 -17.28
C THR A 259 2.41 -14.41 -17.09
N LYS A 260 2.51 -13.43 -16.19
CA LYS A 260 3.78 -12.75 -15.87
C LYS A 260 4.82 -13.73 -15.29
N ILE A 261 4.42 -14.57 -14.34
CA ILE A 261 5.29 -15.59 -13.74
C ILE A 261 5.80 -16.54 -14.82
N ASP A 262 4.93 -17.04 -15.69
CA ASP A 262 5.29 -18.01 -16.73
C ASP A 262 6.24 -17.41 -17.78
N HIS A 263 6.01 -16.16 -18.19
CA HIS A 263 6.92 -15.45 -19.10
C HIS A 263 8.31 -15.26 -18.49
N PHE A 264 8.37 -14.90 -17.21
CA PHE A 264 9.65 -14.75 -16.53
C PHE A 264 10.33 -16.10 -16.32
N ARG A 265 9.62 -17.10 -15.79
CA ARG A 265 10.17 -18.44 -15.54
C ARG A 265 10.63 -19.14 -16.81
N ARG A 266 9.94 -18.99 -17.94
CA ARG A 266 10.37 -19.69 -19.18
C ARG A 266 11.50 -19.00 -19.92
N HIS A 267 11.54 -17.66 -19.90
CA HIS A 267 12.40 -16.89 -20.82
C HIS A 267 13.10 -15.67 -20.20
N GLY A 268 12.93 -15.42 -18.90
CA GLY A 268 13.41 -14.20 -18.25
C GLY A 268 12.73 -12.92 -18.73
N ARG A 269 11.54 -13.05 -19.36
CA ARG A 269 10.81 -11.91 -19.95
C ARG A 269 10.00 -11.18 -18.89
N LEU A 270 10.18 -9.86 -18.83
CA LEU A 270 9.37 -8.97 -18.01
C LEU A 270 8.24 -8.40 -18.88
N VAL A 271 7.01 -8.83 -18.61
CA VAL A 271 5.82 -8.34 -19.30
C VAL A 271 5.29 -7.12 -18.53
N ALA A 272 5.36 -5.96 -19.17
CA ALA A 272 4.81 -4.72 -18.63
C ALA A 272 3.30 -4.64 -18.89
N GLU A 273 2.56 -4.12 -17.93
CA GLU A 273 1.12 -3.90 -18.04
C GLU A 273 0.78 -2.41 -18.03
N VAL A 274 -0.39 -2.07 -18.57
CA VAL A 274 -0.90 -0.69 -18.53
C VAL A 274 -1.29 -0.31 -17.09
N LEU A 275 -1.02 0.94 -16.70
CA LEU A 275 -1.34 1.50 -15.36
C LEU A 275 -0.69 0.75 -14.19
N GLU A 276 0.53 0.27 -14.40
CA GLU A 276 1.27 -0.47 -13.38
C GLU A 276 2.12 0.46 -12.51
N LEU A 277 1.94 0.41 -11.18
CA LEU A 277 2.79 1.13 -10.22
C LEU A 277 4.22 0.58 -10.25
N PHE A 278 4.35 -0.74 -10.21
CA PHE A 278 5.63 -1.44 -10.15
C PHE A 278 6.17 -1.72 -11.54
N GLN A 279 7.30 -1.12 -11.87
CA GLN A 279 7.92 -1.25 -13.19
C GLN A 279 8.80 -2.50 -13.27
N ASN A 280 9.30 -2.81 -14.46
CA ASN A 280 10.15 -3.98 -14.73
C ASN A 280 11.27 -4.21 -13.69
N PRO A 281 12.01 -3.20 -13.21
CA PRO A 281 13.02 -3.41 -12.17
C PRO A 281 12.46 -3.98 -10.85
N SER A 282 11.25 -3.56 -10.44
CA SER A 282 10.58 -4.06 -9.24
C SER A 282 10.20 -5.54 -9.41
N TRP A 283 9.62 -5.90 -10.55
CA TRP A 283 9.30 -7.29 -10.87
C TRP A 283 10.55 -8.18 -10.92
N LEU A 284 11.62 -7.70 -11.56
CA LEU A 284 12.89 -8.44 -11.60
C LEU A 284 13.42 -8.70 -10.19
N ALA A 285 13.41 -7.68 -9.32
CA ALA A 285 13.89 -7.82 -7.95
C ALA A 285 13.09 -8.87 -7.16
N ILE A 286 11.76 -8.87 -7.29
CA ILE A 286 10.92 -9.84 -6.57
C ILE A 286 11.01 -11.23 -7.19
N PHE A 287 11.01 -11.39 -8.51
CA PHE A 287 11.17 -12.70 -9.13
C PHE A 287 12.48 -13.38 -8.70
N ILE A 288 13.61 -12.68 -8.85
CA ILE A 288 14.92 -13.23 -8.46
C ILE A 288 15.01 -13.40 -6.94
N GLY A 289 14.52 -12.42 -6.16
CA GLY A 289 14.53 -12.48 -4.70
C GLY A 289 13.66 -13.59 -4.11
N GLN A 290 12.64 -14.04 -4.84
CA GLN A 290 11.77 -15.18 -4.48
C GLN A 290 12.20 -16.47 -5.19
N GLU A 291 13.41 -16.51 -5.76
CA GLU A 291 14.00 -17.68 -6.42
C GLU A 291 13.19 -18.19 -7.63
N VAL A 292 12.40 -17.32 -8.27
CA VAL A 292 11.77 -17.60 -9.57
C VAL A 292 12.84 -17.44 -10.64
N TRP A 293 13.67 -18.46 -10.84
CA TRP A 293 14.72 -18.41 -11.85
C TRP A 293 14.19 -18.75 -13.25
N PRO A 294 14.67 -18.05 -14.31
CA PRO A 294 14.36 -18.41 -15.67
C PRO A 294 15.03 -19.75 -16.05
N GLU A 295 14.27 -20.62 -16.71
CA GLU A 295 14.73 -21.90 -17.28
C GLU A 295 15.61 -21.67 -18.51
N ARG A 296 15.38 -20.56 -19.23
CA ARG A 296 16.11 -20.14 -20.42
C ARG A 296 16.19 -18.62 -20.47
N TYR A 297 17.22 -18.09 -21.13
CA TYR A 297 17.32 -16.66 -21.42
C TYR A 297 16.49 -16.29 -22.67
N ASP A 298 16.29 -15.00 -22.90
CA ASP A 298 15.57 -14.50 -24.09
C ASP A 298 16.41 -14.72 -25.36
N PRO A 299 15.88 -15.37 -26.42
CA PRO A 299 16.62 -15.61 -27.67
C PRO A 299 17.22 -14.37 -28.32
N LEU A 300 16.68 -13.16 -28.07
CA LEU A 300 17.27 -11.93 -28.59
C LEU A 300 18.67 -11.62 -28.03
N VAL A 301 19.07 -12.26 -26.92
CA VAL A 301 20.44 -12.17 -26.40
C VAL A 301 21.46 -12.69 -27.42
N ASP A 302 21.12 -13.73 -28.19
CA ASP A 302 22.02 -14.31 -29.21
C ASP A 302 22.29 -13.33 -30.38
N MET A 303 21.39 -12.36 -30.58
CA MET A 303 21.55 -11.28 -31.58
C MET A 303 22.43 -10.12 -31.09
N ARG A 304 22.91 -10.17 -29.84
CA ARG A 304 23.74 -9.15 -29.17
C ARG A 304 25.12 -9.72 -28.80
N SER A 305 25.72 -10.48 -29.70
CA SER A 305 26.99 -11.18 -29.48
C SER A 305 28.21 -10.25 -29.28
N ASP A 306 28.06 -8.97 -29.61
CA ASP A 306 29.05 -7.91 -29.38
C ASP A 306 29.03 -7.33 -27.96
N ILE A 307 28.02 -7.66 -27.15
CA ILE A 307 27.88 -7.16 -25.78
C ILE A 307 28.55 -8.09 -24.77
N ASP A 308 29.65 -7.62 -24.18
CA ASP A 308 30.28 -8.25 -23.02
C ASP A 308 29.54 -7.90 -21.72
N ALA A 309 28.42 -8.59 -21.47
CA ALA A 309 27.56 -8.34 -20.31
C ALA A 309 28.29 -8.56 -18.96
N ALA A 310 29.19 -9.56 -18.89
CA ALA A 310 29.94 -9.85 -17.67
C ALA A 310 30.84 -8.67 -17.30
N ARG A 311 31.61 -8.14 -18.26
CA ARG A 311 32.46 -6.95 -18.03
C ARG A 311 31.64 -5.72 -17.66
N LEU A 312 30.49 -5.49 -18.31
CA LEU A 312 29.61 -4.37 -17.97
C LEU A 312 29.10 -4.46 -16.53
N LEU A 313 28.60 -5.64 -16.12
CA LEU A 313 28.09 -5.87 -14.77
C LEU A 313 29.20 -5.79 -13.70
N SER A 314 30.39 -6.35 -13.97
CA SER A 314 31.55 -6.20 -13.08
C SER A 314 31.99 -4.73 -12.97
N GLY A 315 31.95 -3.98 -14.07
CA GLY A 315 32.21 -2.54 -14.09
C GLY A 315 31.23 -1.77 -13.21
N LEU A 316 29.92 -2.03 -13.36
CA LEU A 316 28.87 -1.42 -12.53
C LEU A 316 29.06 -1.77 -11.05
N HIS A 317 29.33 -3.04 -10.73
CA HIS A 317 29.58 -3.48 -9.37
C HIS A 317 30.76 -2.73 -8.73
N ARG A 318 31.87 -2.57 -9.45
CA ARG A 318 33.04 -1.81 -8.97
C ARG A 318 32.68 -0.35 -8.70
N VAL A 319 31.99 0.32 -9.63
CA VAL A 319 31.56 1.72 -9.46
C VAL A 319 30.67 1.88 -8.24
N ILE A 320 29.72 0.96 -8.01
CA ILE A 320 28.85 0.97 -6.82
C ILE A 320 29.69 0.80 -5.55
N ALA A 321 30.58 -0.18 -5.51
CA ALA A 321 31.41 -0.45 -4.34
C ALA A 321 32.32 0.74 -3.96
N GLU A 322 32.99 1.34 -4.95
CA GLU A 322 33.84 2.53 -4.76
C GLU A 322 33.00 3.74 -4.30
N SER A 323 31.81 3.93 -4.88
CA SER A 323 30.92 5.04 -4.51
C SER A 323 30.43 4.91 -3.07
N VAL A 324 30.04 3.70 -2.63
CA VAL A 324 29.54 3.46 -1.26
C VAL A 324 30.62 3.72 -0.21
N GLN A 325 31.89 3.48 -0.51
CA GLN A 325 33.00 3.70 0.44
C GLN A 325 33.17 5.18 0.84
N VAL A 326 32.80 6.11 -0.03
CA VAL A 326 32.96 7.56 0.21
C VAL A 326 31.65 8.25 0.61
N MET A 327 30.52 7.56 0.56
CA MET A 327 29.22 8.12 0.94
C MET A 327 29.09 8.23 2.46
N PRO A 328 28.46 9.30 2.98
CA PRO A 328 28.11 9.37 4.39
C PRO A 328 27.08 8.29 4.74
N THR A 329 27.08 7.84 6.00
CA THR A 329 26.01 6.99 6.50
C THR A 329 24.67 7.75 6.48
N HIS A 330 23.56 7.01 6.52
CA HIS A 330 22.23 7.61 6.56
C HIS A 330 22.06 8.56 7.76
N GLN A 331 22.58 8.17 8.92
CA GLN A 331 22.60 8.99 10.14
C GLN A 331 23.37 10.30 9.92
N GLN A 332 24.60 10.22 9.37
CA GLN A 332 25.44 11.40 9.11
C GLN A 332 24.77 12.36 8.13
N TYR A 333 24.08 11.83 7.10
CA TYR A 333 23.33 12.66 6.17
C TYR A 333 22.17 13.41 6.85
N ILE A 334 21.38 12.71 7.67
CA ILE A 334 20.28 13.33 8.43
C ILE A 334 20.79 14.44 9.34
N GLU A 335 21.85 14.17 10.11
CA GLU A 335 22.44 15.13 11.04
C GLU A 335 22.90 16.42 10.36
N ARG A 336 23.43 16.31 9.14
CA ARG A 336 23.93 17.45 8.36
C ARG A 336 22.82 18.25 7.67
N HIS A 337 21.77 17.60 7.19
CA HIS A 337 20.86 18.21 6.22
C HIS A 337 19.41 18.35 6.66
N CYS A 338 18.90 17.47 7.51
CA CYS A 338 17.45 17.40 7.77
C CYS A 338 17.08 16.90 9.17
N ARG A 339 17.97 17.11 10.15
CA ARG A 339 17.71 16.79 11.55
C ARG A 339 16.44 17.47 12.04
N ALA A 340 15.49 16.67 12.51
CA ALA A 340 14.27 17.14 13.13
C ALA A 340 14.61 17.89 14.43
N ARG A 341 13.89 18.97 14.69
CA ARG A 341 13.96 19.66 15.98
C ARG A 341 13.41 18.73 17.06
N ALA A 342 14.05 18.74 18.22
CA ALA A 342 13.66 17.95 19.38
C ALA A 342 12.24 18.30 19.88
#